data_AF-A0A9D8Q1X7-F1
#
_entry.id   AF-A0A9D8Q1X7-F1
#
_cell.length_a   1.000
_cell.length_b   1.000
_cell.length_c   1.000
_cell.angle_alpha   90.00
_cell.angle_beta   90.00
_cell.angle_gamma   90.00
#
_symmetry.space_group_name_H-M   'P 1'
#
loop_
_entity.id
_entity.type
_entity.pdbx_description
1 polymer ?
#
loop_
_entity_poly.entity_id
_entity_poly.type
_entity_poly.pdbx_seq_one_letter_code
_entity_poly.pdbx_strand_id
1 'polypeptide(L)'
;MVSRADRSRFAEWWWTVDKFLLAGFVGLMLGGVILSLAGSPAVAERLGYDSFHFVKRHLLFFFPALAVLVGTSFLTPRQVRRVALVVLVVSILCMMATLFIGIE
;
A
#
# COMPACT_ATOMS: atom_id res chain seq x y z
N MET A 1 -7.02 25.49 -8.18
CA MET A 1 -5.76 25.27 -8.93
C MET A 1 -4.61 25.72 -8.05
N VAL A 2 -3.65 24.85 -7.74
CA VAL A 2 -2.47 25.22 -6.95
C VAL A 2 -1.69 26.28 -7.71
N SER A 3 -1.45 27.44 -7.08
CA SER A 3 -0.71 28.55 -7.69
C SER A 3 0.74 28.12 -7.96
N ARG A 4 1.29 28.45 -9.13
CA ARG A 4 2.71 28.22 -9.44
C ARG A 4 3.66 29.07 -8.58
N ALA A 5 3.14 30.09 -7.89
CA ALA A 5 3.88 30.87 -6.93
C ALA A 5 4.00 30.17 -5.56
N ASP A 6 3.20 29.13 -5.30
CA ASP A 6 3.26 28.37 -4.06
C ASP A 6 4.41 27.34 -4.14
N ARG A 7 5.41 27.51 -3.27
CA ARG A 7 6.57 26.62 -3.13
C ARG A 7 6.43 25.66 -1.95
N SER A 8 5.20 25.40 -1.48
CA SER A 8 4.96 24.36 -0.49
C SER A 8 5.35 22.98 -1.03
N ARG A 9 5.85 22.11 -0.15
CA ARG A 9 6.29 20.75 -0.53
C ARG A 9 5.17 19.92 -1.15
N PHE A 10 3.91 20.20 -0.78
CA PHE A 10 2.72 19.58 -1.35
C PHE A 10 2.44 20.06 -2.78
N ALA A 11 2.56 21.37 -3.03
CA ALA A 11 2.42 21.93 -4.37
C ALA A 11 3.45 21.32 -5.33
N GLU A 12 4.72 21.34 -4.95
CA GLU A 12 5.81 20.79 -5.76
C GLU A 12 5.62 19.29 -6.03
N TRP A 13 5.23 18.52 -5.02
CA TRP A 13 4.87 17.10 -5.19
C TRP A 13 3.75 16.89 -6.21
N TRP A 14 2.65 17.63 -6.10
CA TRP A 14 1.52 17.48 -7.02
C TRP A 14 1.87 17.83 -8.48
N TRP A 15 2.81 18.76 -8.67
CA TRP A 15 3.31 19.12 -10.00
C TRP A 15 4.29 18.10 -10.57
N THR A 16 5.15 17.50 -9.73
CA THR A 16 6.20 16.57 -10.15
C THR A 16 5.72 15.12 -10.31
N VAL A 17 4.69 14.72 -9.57
CA VAL A 17 4.23 13.33 -9.57
C VAL A 17 3.52 12.96 -10.87
N ASP A 18 3.79 11.76 -11.37
CA ASP A 18 3.13 11.21 -12.55
C ASP A 18 1.69 10.80 -12.20
N LYS A 19 0.74 11.54 -12.79
CA LYS A 19 -0.70 11.36 -12.58
C LYS A 19 -1.24 10.08 -13.23
N PHE A 20 -0.67 9.64 -14.34
CA PHE A 20 -1.09 8.40 -15.00
C PHE A 20 -0.64 7.20 -14.18
N LEU A 21 0.58 7.24 -13.66
CA LEU A 21 1.11 6.17 -12.83
C LEU A 21 0.36 6.07 -11.49
N LEU A 22 0.08 7.21 -10.84
CA LEU A 22 -0.79 7.25 -9.66
C LEU A 22 -2.21 6.72 -9.96
N ALA A 23 -2.81 7.14 -11.07
CA ALA A 23 -4.12 6.64 -11.48
C ALA A 23 -4.10 5.13 -11.76
N GLY A 24 -3.00 4.62 -12.34
CA GLY A 24 -2.77 3.20 -12.55
C GLY A 24 -2.71 2.43 -11.23
N PHE A 25 -1.96 2.91 -10.24
CA PHE A 25 -1.94 2.28 -8.91
C PHE A 25 -3.31 2.26 -8.25
N VAL A 26 -4.01 3.40 -8.24
CA VAL A 26 -5.37 3.47 -7.67
C VAL A 26 -6.32 2.54 -8.43
N GLY A 27 -6.23 2.49 -9.76
CA GLY A 27 -7.01 1.60 -10.61
C GLY A 27 -6.76 0.13 -10.29
N LEU A 28 -5.49 -0.28 -10.15
CA LEU A 28 -5.14 -1.65 -9.74
C LEU A 28 -5.66 -2.00 -8.34
N MET A 29 -5.54 -1.07 -7.38
CA MET A 29 -6.04 -1.30 -6.03
C MET A 29 -7.57 -1.43 -6.00
N LEU A 30 -8.31 -0.56 -6.72
CA LEU A 30 -9.76 -0.67 -6.86
C LEU A 30 -10.17 -1.95 -7.60
N GLY A 31 -9.44 -2.32 -8.64
CA GLY A 31 -9.60 -3.60 -9.32
C GLY A 31 -9.45 -4.78 -8.37
N GLY A 32 -8.45 -4.75 -7.49
CA GLY A 32 -8.26 -5.74 -6.42
C GLY A 32 -9.48 -5.87 -5.50
N VAL A 33 -10.08 -4.74 -5.09
CA VAL A 33 -11.32 -4.73 -4.29
C VAL A 33 -12.47 -5.38 -5.04
N ILE A 34 -12.67 -5.05 -6.33
CA ILE A 34 -13.73 -5.62 -7.17
C ILE A 34 -13.55 -7.14 -7.32
N LEU A 35 -12.33 -7.60 -7.59
CA LEU A 35 -12.03 -9.02 -7.69
C LEU A 35 -12.24 -9.75 -6.35
N SER A 36 -11.89 -9.11 -5.23
CA SER A 36 -12.18 -9.64 -3.89
C SER A 36 -13.68 -9.79 -3.66
N LEU A 37 -14.49 -8.80 -4.06
CA LEU A 37 -15.95 -8.87 -3.97
C LEU A 37 -16.53 -10.01 -4.81
N ALA A 38 -15.97 -10.27 -5.99
CA ALA A 38 -16.45 -11.32 -6.89
C ALA A 38 -16.11 -12.74 -6.39
N GLY A 39 -14.90 -12.95 -5.85
CA GLY A 39 -14.40 -14.30 -5.53
C GLY A 39 -14.47 -14.71 -4.06
N SER A 40 -14.40 -13.76 -3.13
CA SER A 40 -14.24 -14.06 -1.70
C SER A 40 -15.49 -14.49 -0.93
N PRO A 41 -16.74 -14.09 -1.29
CA PRO A 41 -17.94 -14.53 -0.57
C PRO A 41 -18.13 -16.05 -0.54
N ALA A 42 -17.93 -16.70 -1.68
CA ALA A 42 -18.07 -18.15 -1.81
C ALA A 42 -17.04 -18.92 -0.95
N VAL A 43 -15.86 -18.35 -0.72
CA VAL A 43 -14.83 -18.93 0.14
C VAL A 43 -15.12 -18.65 1.62
N ALA A 44 -15.61 -17.45 1.94
CA ALA A 44 -15.98 -17.07 3.30
C ALA A 44 -17.11 -17.95 3.85
N GLU A 45 -18.15 -18.19 3.06
CA GLU A 45 -19.26 -19.07 3.46
C GLU A 45 -18.81 -20.51 3.71
N ARG A 46 -17.90 -21.03 2.88
CA ARG A 46 -17.28 -22.36 3.09
C ARG A 46 -16.48 -22.46 4.38
N LEU A 47 -15.89 -21.35 4.83
CA LEU A 47 -15.10 -21.26 6.05
C LEU A 47 -15.95 -20.86 7.28
N GLY A 48 -17.26 -20.63 7.11
CA GLY A 48 -18.17 -20.20 8.18
C GLY A 48 -17.99 -18.74 8.61
N TYR A 49 -17.31 -17.92 7.78
CA TYR A 49 -17.16 -16.48 8.01
C TYR A 49 -18.24 -15.68 7.30
N ASP A 50 -18.44 -14.43 7.74
CA ASP A 50 -19.28 -13.44 7.06
C ASP A 50 -18.82 -13.26 5.59
N SER A 51 -19.78 -13.23 4.65
CA SER A 51 -19.50 -13.23 3.21
C SER A 51 -18.58 -12.06 2.76
N PHE A 52 -18.53 -10.96 3.53
CA PHE A 52 -17.67 -9.80 3.26
C PHE A 52 -16.41 -9.72 4.14
N HIS A 53 -16.06 -10.77 4.87
CA HIS A 53 -14.91 -10.76 5.79
C HIS A 53 -13.60 -10.38 5.09
N PHE A 54 -13.30 -11.00 3.95
CA PHE A 54 -12.08 -10.73 3.18
C PHE A 54 -12.09 -9.35 2.54
N VAL A 55 -13.23 -8.88 2.05
CA VAL A 55 -13.37 -7.54 1.47
C VAL A 55 -13.13 -6.46 2.52
N LYS A 56 -13.72 -6.61 3.72
CA LYS A 56 -13.50 -5.69 4.85
C LYS A 56 -12.01 -5.60 5.20
N ARG A 57 -11.30 -6.73 5.25
CA ARG A 57 -9.84 -6.75 5.50
C ARG A 57 -9.05 -6.14 4.36
N HIS A 58 -9.42 -6.43 3.11
CA HIS A 58 -8.77 -5.84 1.94
C HIS A 58 -8.86 -4.31 1.97
N LEU A 59 -10.04 -3.77 2.28
CA LEU A 59 -10.24 -2.33 2.47
C LEU A 59 -9.46 -1.78 3.68
N LEU A 60 -9.34 -2.56 4.76
CA LEU A 60 -8.53 -2.15 5.91
C LEU A 60 -7.04 -2.02 5.55
N PHE A 61 -6.50 -2.89 4.70
CA PHE A 61 -5.12 -2.80 4.21
C PHE A 61 -4.92 -1.79 3.08
N PHE A 62 -6.01 -1.37 2.41
CA PHE A 62 -5.96 -0.36 1.35
C PHE A 62 -5.49 1.00 1.88
N PHE A 63 -5.99 1.44 3.04
CA PHE A 63 -5.59 2.73 3.65
C PHE A 63 -4.10 2.82 4.02
N PRO A 64 -3.50 1.86 4.74
CA PRO A 64 -2.07 1.90 5.03
C PRO A 64 -1.23 1.76 3.75
N ALA A 65 -1.68 0.99 2.76
CA ALA A 65 -0.99 0.91 1.47
C ALA A 65 -0.94 2.27 0.76
N LEU A 66 -2.06 3.00 0.73
CA LEU A 66 -2.09 4.38 0.22
C LEU A 66 -1.19 5.32 1.01
N ALA A 67 -1.19 5.21 2.34
CA ALA A 67 -0.32 6.01 3.19
C ALA A 67 1.17 5.75 2.90
N VAL A 68 1.56 4.50 2.67
CA VAL A 68 2.94 4.14 2.26
C VAL A 68 3.25 4.66 0.86
N LEU A 69 2.35 4.51 -0.11
CA LEU A 69 2.53 5.00 -1.48
C LEU A 69 2.77 6.51 -1.50
N VAL A 70 1.89 7.27 -0.86
CA VAL A 70 1.99 8.73 -0.80
C VAL A 70 3.19 9.15 0.05
N GLY A 71 3.36 8.56 1.24
CA GLY A 71 4.44 8.89 2.16
C GLY A 71 5.83 8.65 1.58
N THR A 72 6.03 7.55 0.87
CA THR A 72 7.32 7.26 0.20
C THR A 72 7.58 8.19 -0.98
N SER A 73 6.53 8.68 -1.66
CA SER A 73 6.65 9.63 -2.77
C SER A 73 7.20 11.00 -2.34
N PHE A 74 7.09 11.37 -1.05
CA PHE A 74 7.68 12.60 -0.50
C PHE A 74 9.15 12.45 -0.06
N LEU A 75 9.71 11.24 -0.09
CA LEU A 75 11.08 11.01 0.38
C LEU A 75 12.11 11.54 -0.61
N THR A 76 13.14 12.17 -0.06
CA THR A 76 14.31 12.56 -0.86
C THR A 76 15.15 11.32 -1.24
N PRO A 77 15.94 11.34 -2.32
CA PRO A 77 16.76 10.20 -2.74
C PRO A 77 17.71 9.68 -1.64
N ARG A 78 18.21 10.57 -0.78
CA ARG A 78 19.05 10.19 0.37
C ARG A 78 18.26 9.42 1.44
N GLN A 79 17.02 9.85 1.71
CA GLN A 79 16.14 9.17 2.66
C GLN A 79 15.70 7.82 2.12
N VAL A 80 15.37 7.72 0.83
CA VAL A 80 14.99 6.46 0.18
C VAL A 80 16.08 5.41 0.37
N ARG A 81 17.36 5.75 0.18
CA ARG A 81 18.48 4.82 0.42
C ARG A 81 18.57 4.33 1.86
N ARG A 82 18.37 5.23 2.84
CA ARG A 82 18.40 4.87 4.26
C ARG A 82 17.23 3.95 4.63
N VAL A 83 16.01 4.32 4.19
CA VAL A 83 14.81 3.53 4.42
C VAL A 83 14.94 2.16 3.76
N ALA A 84 15.41 2.09 2.52
CA ALA A 84 15.63 0.83 1.81
C ALA A 84 16.60 -0.10 2.56
N LEU A 85 17.71 0.43 3.08
CA LEU A 85 18.67 -0.36 3.86
C LEU A 85 18.05 -0.87 5.17
N VAL A 86 17.33 0.00 5.89
CA VAL A 86 16.64 -0.39 7.12
C VAL A 86 15.60 -1.48 6.84
N VAL A 87 14.74 -1.27 5.84
CA VAL A 87 13.72 -2.24 5.44
C VAL A 87 14.36 -3.57 5.03
N LEU A 88 15.47 -3.54 4.29
CA LEU A 88 16.21 -4.75 3.92
C LEU A 88 16.70 -5.52 5.15
N VAL A 89 17.40 -4.85 6.07
CA VAL A 89 17.93 -5.49 7.28
C VAL A 89 16.79 -6.06 8.13
N VAL A 90 15.74 -5.29 8.36
CA VAL A 90 14.57 -5.74 9.11
C VAL A 90 13.91 -6.94 8.44
N SER A 91 13.77 -6.93 7.11
CA SER A 91 13.15 -8.04 6.38
C SER A 91 13.96 -9.33 6.48
N ILE A 92 15.29 -9.24 6.41
CA ILE A 92 16.19 -10.39 6.61
C ILE A 92 16.02 -10.94 8.03
N LEU A 93 16.00 -10.08 9.04
CA LEU A 93 15.81 -10.50 10.43
C LEU A 93 14.42 -11.13 10.64
N CYS A 94 13.37 -10.57 10.05
CA CYS A 94 12.03 -11.16 10.09
C CYS A 94 12.01 -12.55 9.44
N MET A 95 12.64 -12.71 8.27
CA MET A 95 12.73 -14.01 7.58
C MET A 95 13.52 -15.05 8.38
N MET A 96 14.56 -14.64 9.11
CA MET A 96 15.24 -15.55 10.04
C MET A 96 14.32 -15.89 11.22
N ALA A 97 13.61 -14.91 11.76
CA ALA A 97 12.70 -15.09 12.89
C ALA A 97 11.52 -16.03 12.57
N THR A 98 11.05 -16.09 11.31
CA THR A 98 9.98 -17.02 10.92
C THR A 98 10.36 -18.48 11.15
N LEU A 99 11.64 -18.85 11.09
CA LEU A 99 12.08 -20.23 11.35
C LEU A 99 11.93 -20.65 12.83
N PHE A 100 11.87 -19.68 13.74
CA PHE A 100 11.81 -19.93 15.19
C PHE A 100 10.45 -19.63 15.79
N ILE A 101 9.73 -18.63 15.26
CA ILE A 101 8.48 -18.08 15.83
C ILE A 101 7.31 -18.20 14.83
N GLY A 102 7.54 -18.81 13.66
CA GLY A 102 6.48 -19.04 12.67
C GLY A 102 5.37 -19.93 13.25
N ILE A 103 4.12 -19.50 13.08
CA ILE A 103 2.93 -20.29 13.41
C ILE A 103 2.53 -21.01 12.11
N GLU A 104 2.49 -22.33 12.17
CA GLU A 104 1.90 -23.19 11.12
C GLU A 104 0.38 -23.27 11.25
#